data_AF-A0A518CII4-F1
#
_entry.id   AF-A0A518CII4-F1
#
_cell.length_a   1.000
_cell.length_b   1.000
_cell.length_c   1.000
_cell.angle_alpha   90.00
_cell.angle_beta   90.00
_cell.angle_gamma   90.00
#
_symmetry.space_group_name_H-M   'P 1'
#
loop_
_entity.id
_entity.type
_entity.pdbx_description
1 polymer ?
#
loop_
_entity_poly.entity_id
_entity_poly.type
_entity_poly.pdbx_seq_one_letter_code
_entity_poly.pdbx_strand_id
1 'polypeptide(L)'
;MQKVRYVPLLAIILLVVLRMAIGWQFLYEGLWKTSTQSTSRPWTAAGYLSNAEGPFRDNFRELVGDPDELDWLNEEKVNARWTAWQNRFVKHYDLSEDQQKRLDTLLNGRDMYASDAIVEELPPRVAEYLGENDWSKFFTFNKDQKRLEVDGEWHMTPAERARLIWLAGLEEMDPPPLTSGAFKYNVITISDDGEKIESETVEEPTETQIAFARALDQVYDRQARLGFRERLKGTLKADPEMVGPLYATKIKDEEGKDVRFEERLPGSSEQYQDLLGRFEQMHADATLDYNWVHLDYEKTKMLEQKAKALGPIKSLDSELRTAAIKLVSLDQLSKGPVSPDPEPVQTQDFLVITGLLVLGFCLVAGLFTKLAVLLGAVMVLSFYLVMPPWPGVPQVPGPEHSFVVNKNLIEVFALLAIAAFPTGRWFGIDAAFFALFRKQKTKATTTSVKTETDSSKAAAAT
;
A
#
# COMPACT_ATOMS: atom_id res chain seq x y z
N MET A 1 -50.96 5.76 42.99
CA MET A 1 -49.79 4.99 43.47
C MET A 1 -49.06 4.36 42.28
N GLN A 2 -47.98 4.98 41.80
CA GLN A 2 -47.10 4.32 40.82
C GLN A 2 -46.26 3.28 41.57
N LYS A 3 -46.41 1.99 41.24
CA LYS A 3 -45.53 0.92 41.73
C LYS A 3 -44.09 1.26 41.32
N VAL A 4 -43.26 1.66 42.28
CA VAL A 4 -41.81 1.73 42.09
C VAL A 4 -41.35 0.31 41.81
N ARG A 5 -40.94 0.02 40.57
CA ARG A 5 -40.36 -1.27 40.21
C ARG A 5 -39.06 -1.44 41.00
N TYR A 6 -39.06 -2.33 41.99
CA TYR A 6 -37.86 -2.71 42.72
C TYR A 6 -36.92 -3.46 41.78
N VAL A 7 -35.77 -2.87 41.48
CA VAL A 7 -34.66 -3.57 40.82
C VAL A 7 -33.73 -4.05 41.93
N PRO A 8 -33.38 -5.35 42.01
CA PRO A 8 -32.52 -5.86 43.05
C PRO A 8 -31.12 -5.24 42.95
N LEU A 9 -30.47 -4.99 44.09
CA LEU A 9 -29.15 -4.36 44.15
C LEU A 9 -28.12 -5.11 43.30
N LEU A 10 -28.16 -6.44 43.31
CA LEU A 10 -27.28 -7.28 42.50
C LEU A 10 -27.45 -7.00 40.99
N ALA A 11 -28.67 -6.84 40.50
CA ALA A 11 -28.90 -6.52 39.08
C ALA A 11 -28.39 -5.12 38.72
N ILE A 12 -28.53 -4.14 39.62
CA ILE A 12 -27.95 -2.80 39.45
C ILE A 12 -26.42 -2.90 39.31
N ILE A 13 -25.77 -3.62 40.22
CA ILE A 13 -24.32 -3.81 40.20
C ILE A 13 -23.88 -4.49 38.91
N LEU A 14 -24.52 -5.60 38.53
CA LEU A 14 -24.17 -6.34 37.31
C LEU A 14 -24.35 -5.51 36.04
N LEU A 15 -25.42 -4.73 35.93
CA LEU A 15 -25.65 -3.85 34.77
C LEU A 15 -24.63 -2.70 34.70
N VAL A 16 -24.23 -2.14 35.84
CA VAL A 16 -23.18 -1.11 35.91
C VAL A 16 -21.82 -1.70 35.53
N VAL A 17 -21.49 -2.88 36.05
CA VAL A 17 -20.23 -3.59 35.72
C VAL A 17 -20.20 -3.98 34.26
N LEU A 18 -21.29 -4.53 33.70
CA LEU A 18 -21.39 -4.87 32.28
C LEU A 18 -21.17 -3.64 31.39
N ARG A 19 -21.81 -2.52 31.71
CA ARG A 19 -21.60 -1.24 31.01
C ARG A 19 -20.14 -0.78 31.08
N MET A 20 -19.51 -0.86 32.25
CA MET A 20 -18.11 -0.48 32.42
C MET A 20 -17.16 -1.43 31.68
N ALA A 21 -17.46 -2.73 31.66
CA ALA A 21 -16.67 -3.73 30.95
C ALA A 21 -16.70 -3.51 29.43
N ILE A 22 -17.90 -3.30 28.86
CA ILE A 22 -18.05 -2.96 27.43
C ILE A 22 -17.36 -1.63 27.11
N GLY A 23 -17.56 -0.61 27.97
CA GLY A 23 -16.88 0.67 27.80
C GLY A 23 -15.35 0.56 27.87
N TRP A 24 -14.83 -0.29 28.76
CA TRP A 24 -13.40 -0.56 28.86
C TRP A 24 -12.87 -1.27 27.62
N GLN A 25 -13.59 -2.25 27.08
CA GLN A 25 -13.23 -2.94 25.85
C GLN A 25 -13.13 -1.94 24.68
N PHE A 26 -14.13 -1.08 24.50
CA PHE A 26 -14.09 -0.03 23.47
C PHE A 26 -12.88 0.90 23.66
N LEU A 27 -12.66 1.36 24.89
CA LEU A 27 -11.57 2.29 25.18
C LEU A 27 -10.21 1.64 24.92
N TYR A 28 -10.02 0.39 25.36
CA TYR A 28 -8.78 -0.37 25.13
C TYR A 28 -8.53 -0.56 23.63
N GLU A 29 -9.53 -0.99 22.87
CA GLU A 29 -9.43 -1.17 21.42
C GLU A 29 -9.09 0.13 20.70
N GLY A 30 -9.72 1.25 21.10
CA GLY A 30 -9.41 2.57 20.55
C GLY A 30 -7.99 3.03 20.89
N LEU A 31 -7.54 2.83 22.12
CA LEU A 31 -6.18 3.19 22.56
C LEU A 31 -5.11 2.36 21.86
N TRP A 32 -5.32 1.05 21.73
CA TRP A 32 -4.43 0.17 21.00
C TRP A 32 -4.34 0.60 19.54
N LYS A 33 -5.46 0.79 18.84
CA LYS A 33 -5.46 1.26 17.44
C LYS A 33 -4.76 2.62 17.28
N THR A 34 -4.98 3.55 18.21
CA THR A 34 -4.28 4.84 18.21
C THR A 34 -2.76 4.68 18.36
N SER A 35 -2.32 3.79 19.26
CA SER A 35 -0.89 3.54 19.47
C SER A 35 -0.18 2.98 18.22
N THR A 36 -0.91 2.30 17.34
CA THR A 36 -0.35 1.82 16.07
C THR A 36 -0.17 2.94 15.04
N GLN A 37 -0.90 4.06 15.16
CA GLN A 37 -0.85 5.17 14.17
C GLN A 37 0.52 5.85 14.09
N SER A 38 1.34 5.73 15.14
CA SER A 38 2.73 6.21 15.15
C SER A 38 3.77 5.17 14.71
N THR A 39 3.33 4.02 14.18
CA THR A 39 4.21 2.94 13.72
C THR A 39 4.25 2.88 12.20
N SER A 40 5.19 2.10 11.65
CA SER A 40 5.30 1.88 10.20
C SER A 40 4.16 1.05 9.61
N ARG A 41 3.33 0.42 10.46
CA ARG A 41 2.17 -0.40 10.06
C ARG A 41 0.97 0.00 10.90
N PRO A 42 0.39 1.19 10.65
CA PRO A 42 -0.78 1.64 11.38
C PRO A 42 -1.96 0.69 11.15
N TRP A 43 -2.79 0.52 12.17
CA TRP A 43 -4.05 -0.21 12.05
C TRP A 43 -4.94 0.51 11.03
N THR A 44 -5.59 -0.27 10.17
CA THR A 44 -6.57 0.19 9.20
C THR A 44 -7.69 -0.85 9.05
N ALA A 45 -8.91 -0.36 8.79
CA ALA A 45 -10.08 -1.15 8.45
C ALA A 45 -10.07 -1.64 7.00
N ALA A 46 -9.10 -1.24 6.16
CA ALA A 46 -9.06 -1.56 4.73
C ALA A 46 -9.21 -3.06 4.46
N GLY A 47 -8.43 -3.90 5.14
CA GLY A 47 -8.50 -5.35 4.98
C GLY A 47 -9.80 -5.95 5.49
N TYR A 48 -10.45 -5.32 6.47
CA TYR A 48 -11.74 -5.78 6.99
C TYR A 48 -12.88 -5.44 6.02
N LEU A 49 -12.89 -4.21 5.50
CA LEU A 49 -13.93 -3.69 4.61
C LEU A 49 -13.80 -4.25 3.18
N SER A 50 -12.57 -4.47 2.68
CA SER A 50 -12.36 -5.05 1.33
C SER A 50 -12.85 -6.50 1.23
N ASN A 51 -12.84 -7.21 2.36
CA ASN A 51 -13.32 -8.57 2.49
C ASN A 51 -14.81 -8.65 2.87
N ALA A 52 -15.55 -7.54 2.87
CA ALA A 52 -16.97 -7.55 3.24
C ALA A 52 -17.78 -8.55 2.40
N GLU A 53 -18.78 -9.16 3.03
CA GLU A 53 -19.64 -10.19 2.45
C GLU A 53 -21.11 -9.97 2.82
N GLY A 54 -22.00 -10.64 2.09
CA GLY A 54 -23.44 -10.52 2.28
C GLY A 54 -24.04 -9.29 1.60
N PRO A 55 -25.28 -8.92 1.94
CA PRO A 55 -26.08 -7.98 1.15
C PRO A 55 -25.59 -6.52 1.21
N PHE A 56 -24.72 -6.18 2.15
CA PHE A 56 -24.13 -4.84 2.27
C PHE A 56 -22.67 -4.79 1.80
N ARG A 57 -22.18 -5.88 1.17
CA ARG A 57 -20.80 -6.01 0.69
C ARG A 57 -20.32 -4.79 -0.07
N ASP A 58 -21.05 -4.39 -1.11
CA ASP A 58 -20.60 -3.35 -2.03
C ASP A 58 -20.55 -1.99 -1.33
N ASN A 59 -21.51 -1.69 -0.45
CA ASN A 59 -21.50 -0.47 0.37
C ASN A 59 -20.25 -0.37 1.26
N PHE A 60 -19.81 -1.48 1.86
CA PHE A 60 -18.61 -1.48 2.70
C PHE A 60 -17.32 -1.43 1.89
N ARG A 61 -17.26 -2.14 0.77
CA ARG A 61 -16.10 -2.15 -0.14
C ARG A 61 -15.87 -0.78 -0.78
N GLU A 62 -16.93 -0.04 -1.10
CA GLU A 62 -16.85 1.32 -1.62
C GLU A 62 -16.14 2.28 -0.65
N LEU A 63 -16.27 2.08 0.66
CA LEU A 63 -15.59 2.90 1.67
C LEU A 63 -14.06 2.78 1.63
N VAL A 64 -13.53 1.74 0.99
CA VAL A 64 -12.09 1.52 0.81
C VAL A 64 -11.56 2.30 -0.40
N GLY A 65 -12.40 2.54 -1.42
CA GLY A 65 -12.00 3.13 -2.70
C GLY A 65 -11.53 2.07 -3.70
N ASP A 66 -10.44 1.37 -3.39
CA ASP A 66 -9.86 0.31 -4.23
C ASP A 66 -9.83 -1.04 -3.47
N PRO A 67 -10.99 -1.70 -3.26
CA PRO A 67 -11.09 -2.93 -2.47
C PRO A 67 -10.31 -4.10 -3.10
N ASP A 68 -10.17 -4.10 -4.43
CA ASP A 68 -9.48 -5.14 -5.18
C ASP A 68 -8.01 -4.81 -5.46
N GLU A 69 -7.55 -3.61 -5.09
CA GLU A 69 -6.17 -3.15 -5.27
C GLU A 69 -5.74 -3.07 -6.75
N LEU A 70 -6.69 -2.84 -7.67
CA LEU A 70 -6.43 -2.76 -9.11
C LEU A 70 -5.60 -1.54 -9.48
N ASP A 71 -5.59 -0.49 -8.64
CA ASP A 71 -4.81 0.71 -8.90
C ASP A 71 -3.31 0.45 -8.82
N TRP A 72 -2.89 -0.63 -8.15
CA TRP A 72 -1.50 -1.08 -8.14
C TRP A 72 -1.06 -1.68 -9.48
N LEU A 73 -1.98 -2.16 -10.32
CA LEU A 73 -1.68 -2.67 -11.66
C LEU A 73 -1.62 -1.55 -12.72
N ASN A 74 -1.86 -0.31 -12.32
CA ASN A 74 -1.83 0.84 -13.21
C ASN A 74 -0.55 1.69 -12.94
N GLU A 75 0.32 1.74 -13.94
CA GLU A 75 1.60 2.47 -13.85
C GLU A 75 1.42 3.94 -13.45
N GLU A 76 0.45 4.64 -14.05
CA GLU A 76 0.20 6.07 -13.79
C GLU A 76 -0.26 6.30 -12.35
N LYS A 77 -1.16 5.44 -11.85
CA LYS A 77 -1.67 5.54 -10.47
C LYS A 77 -0.60 5.25 -9.44
N VAL A 78 0.24 4.22 -9.66
CA VAL A 78 1.38 3.93 -8.77
C VAL A 78 2.40 5.06 -8.80
N ASN A 79 2.74 5.60 -9.98
CA ASN A 79 3.63 6.76 -10.10
C ASN A 79 3.08 8.00 -9.40
N ALA A 80 1.76 8.26 -9.51
CA ALA A 80 1.10 9.34 -8.80
C ALA A 80 1.15 9.13 -7.27
N ARG A 81 0.91 7.91 -6.79
CA ARG A 81 1.05 7.53 -5.37
C ARG A 81 2.47 7.79 -4.86
N TRP A 82 3.49 7.35 -5.60
CA TRP A 82 4.90 7.58 -5.25
C TRP A 82 5.26 9.07 -5.24
N THR A 83 4.74 9.86 -6.18
CA THR A 83 4.94 11.32 -6.20
C THR A 83 4.31 11.99 -4.98
N ALA A 84 3.06 11.64 -4.68
CA ALA A 84 2.36 12.15 -3.51
C ALA A 84 3.09 11.78 -2.22
N TRP A 85 3.60 10.55 -2.12
CA TRP A 85 4.41 10.12 -0.99
C TRP A 85 5.76 10.83 -0.91
N GLN A 86 6.48 11.00 -2.03
CA GLN A 86 7.74 11.75 -2.10
C GLN A 86 7.55 13.16 -1.53
N ASN A 87 6.50 13.87 -1.96
CA ASN A 87 6.17 15.20 -1.47
C ASN A 87 5.92 15.23 0.06
N ARG A 88 5.18 14.24 0.58
CA ARG A 88 4.97 14.12 2.03
C ARG A 88 6.26 13.76 2.77
N PHE A 89 7.10 12.90 2.20
CA PHE A 89 8.38 12.48 2.77
C PHE A 89 9.36 13.64 2.88
N VAL A 90 9.51 14.41 1.80
CA VAL A 90 10.33 15.63 1.74
C VAL A 90 9.87 16.63 2.81
N LYS A 91 8.56 16.89 2.88
CA LYS A 91 7.97 17.83 3.84
C LYS A 91 8.08 17.35 5.30
N HIS A 92 7.83 16.07 5.56
CA HIS A 92 7.83 15.50 6.91
C HIS A 92 9.22 15.53 7.53
N TYR A 93 10.23 15.10 6.77
CA TYR A 93 11.61 15.07 7.25
C TYR A 93 12.37 16.39 7.08
N ASP A 94 11.84 17.33 6.29
CA ASP A 94 12.51 18.58 5.93
C ASP A 94 13.86 18.29 5.27
N LEU A 95 13.80 17.62 4.11
CA LEU A 95 14.99 17.16 3.39
C LEU A 95 15.79 18.33 2.80
N SER A 96 17.11 18.28 2.96
CA SER A 96 18.04 19.18 2.25
C SER A 96 18.01 18.96 0.73
N GLU A 97 18.48 19.95 -0.04
CA GLU A 97 18.55 19.86 -1.50
C GLU A 97 19.32 18.62 -1.98
N ASP A 98 20.43 18.27 -1.32
CA ASP A 98 21.20 17.07 -1.63
C ASP A 98 20.41 15.77 -1.36
N GLN A 99 19.66 15.72 -0.26
CA GLN A 99 18.81 14.57 0.06
C GLN A 99 17.66 14.46 -0.95
N GLN A 100 17.04 15.58 -1.34
CA GLN A 100 15.99 15.62 -2.34
C GLN A 100 16.50 15.14 -3.70
N LYS A 101 17.69 15.59 -4.13
CA LYS A 101 18.33 15.13 -5.37
C LYS A 101 18.61 13.64 -5.35
N ARG A 102 19.12 13.11 -4.24
CA ARG A 102 19.35 11.65 -4.09
C ARG A 102 18.04 10.86 -4.12
N LEU A 103 16.98 11.37 -3.48
CA LEU A 103 15.65 10.75 -3.50
C LEU A 103 15.05 10.76 -4.91
N ASP A 104 15.23 11.86 -5.64
CA ASP A 104 14.81 11.97 -7.04
C ASP A 104 15.54 10.97 -7.93
N THR A 105 16.87 10.85 -7.77
CA THR A 105 17.67 9.84 -8.48
C THR A 105 17.24 8.40 -8.16
N LEU A 106 16.79 8.11 -6.92
CA LEU A 106 16.24 6.78 -6.60
C LEU A 106 14.96 6.50 -7.41
N LEU A 107 14.08 7.49 -7.53
CA LEU A 107 12.79 7.34 -8.21
C LEU A 107 12.93 7.29 -9.73
N ASN A 108 13.64 8.26 -10.30
CA ASN A 108 13.69 8.50 -11.74
C ASN A 108 14.93 7.90 -12.42
N GLY A 109 15.93 7.47 -11.66
CA GLY A 109 17.23 7.13 -12.22
C GLY A 109 18.13 8.36 -12.34
N ARG A 110 19.25 8.24 -13.05
CA ARG A 110 20.14 9.37 -13.33
C ARG A 110 19.80 9.94 -14.68
N ASP A 111 19.80 11.26 -14.81
CA ASP A 111 19.62 11.94 -16.10
C ASP A 111 20.73 11.58 -17.12
N MET A 112 21.90 11.19 -16.62
CA MET A 112 23.05 10.84 -17.46
C MET A 112 24.00 9.88 -16.73
N TYR A 113 24.53 8.91 -17.48
CA TYR A 113 25.57 7.99 -17.06
C TYR A 113 26.89 8.36 -17.74
N ALA A 114 27.85 8.87 -16.98
CA ALA A 114 29.17 9.22 -17.48
C ALA A 114 30.24 8.20 -17.02
N SER A 115 31.29 8.00 -17.82
CA SER A 115 32.47 7.22 -17.40
C SER A 115 33.38 8.03 -16.47
N ASP A 116 34.05 7.36 -15.52
CA ASP A 116 35.12 7.98 -14.73
C ASP A 116 36.48 7.78 -15.41
N ALA A 117 36.61 6.72 -16.24
CA ALA A 117 37.78 6.50 -17.06
C ALA A 117 37.95 7.61 -18.09
N ILE A 118 39.17 8.15 -18.17
CA ILE A 118 39.56 9.17 -19.16
C ILE A 118 39.74 8.48 -20.51
N VAL A 119 38.92 8.88 -21.48
CA VAL A 119 39.01 8.45 -22.87
C VAL A 119 39.54 9.64 -23.66
N GLU A 120 40.80 9.59 -24.06
CA GLU A 120 41.45 10.66 -24.83
C GLU A 120 40.81 10.81 -26.21
N GLU A 121 40.61 9.69 -26.91
CA GLU A 121 40.00 9.62 -28.23
C GLU A 121 39.20 8.33 -28.37
N LEU A 122 38.22 8.32 -29.27
CA LEU A 122 37.46 7.11 -29.60
C LEU A 122 38.27 6.22 -30.57
N PRO A 123 38.15 4.88 -30.48
CA PRO A 123 38.63 4.00 -31.54
C PRO A 123 38.03 4.41 -32.91
N PRO A 124 38.81 4.40 -34.01
CA PRO A 124 38.37 4.99 -35.29
C PRO A 124 37.03 4.45 -35.81
N ARG A 125 36.85 3.13 -35.83
CA ARG A 125 35.62 2.47 -36.30
C ARG A 125 34.42 2.73 -35.38
N VAL A 126 34.67 2.96 -34.08
CA VAL A 126 33.61 3.37 -33.15
C VAL A 126 33.17 4.80 -33.46
N ALA A 127 34.11 5.71 -33.70
CA ALA A 127 33.79 7.09 -34.04
C ALA A 127 32.98 7.19 -35.35
N GLU A 128 33.35 6.42 -36.36
CA GLU A 128 32.63 6.29 -37.63
C GLU A 128 31.20 5.76 -37.42
N TYR A 129 31.07 4.62 -36.73
CA TYR A 129 29.78 4.00 -36.46
C TYR A 129 28.81 4.93 -35.71
N LEU A 130 29.30 5.65 -34.70
CA LEU A 130 28.48 6.60 -33.95
C LEU A 130 28.03 7.80 -34.80
N GLY A 131 28.87 8.22 -35.76
CA GLY A 131 28.53 9.29 -36.71
C GLY A 131 27.48 8.87 -37.73
N GLU A 132 27.52 7.63 -38.22
CA GLU A 132 26.60 7.12 -39.25
C GLU A 132 25.20 6.80 -38.72
N ASN A 133 25.08 6.33 -37.47
CA ASN A 133 23.83 5.77 -36.95
C ASN A 133 22.99 6.76 -36.12
N ASP A 134 23.36 8.04 -36.04
CA ASP A 134 22.70 9.07 -35.21
C ASP A 134 22.57 8.69 -33.72
N TRP A 135 23.56 7.95 -33.19
CA TRP A 135 23.60 7.56 -31.78
C TRP A 135 23.92 8.75 -30.86
N SER A 136 24.33 9.88 -31.44
CA SER A 136 24.75 11.10 -30.74
C SER A 136 23.73 11.63 -29.73
N LYS A 137 22.45 11.30 -29.89
CA LYS A 137 21.35 11.67 -28.98
C LYS A 137 21.36 10.90 -27.67
N PHE A 138 21.90 9.68 -27.65
CA PHE A 138 21.80 8.77 -26.51
C PHE A 138 23.17 8.33 -26.00
N PHE A 139 24.19 8.26 -26.86
CA PHE A 139 25.56 7.91 -26.53
C PHE A 139 26.50 8.96 -27.13
N THR A 140 27.20 9.71 -26.28
CA THR A 140 28.05 10.82 -26.68
C THR A 140 29.45 10.67 -26.11
N PHE A 141 30.45 10.99 -26.90
CA PHE A 141 31.81 11.20 -26.40
C PHE A 141 32.04 12.69 -26.16
N ASN A 142 32.17 13.07 -24.90
CA ASN A 142 32.43 14.45 -24.51
C ASN A 142 33.94 14.73 -24.63
N LYS A 143 34.33 15.44 -25.69
CA LYS A 143 35.75 15.74 -25.97
C LYS A 143 36.39 16.65 -24.92
N ASP A 144 35.62 17.58 -24.36
CA ASP A 144 36.12 18.53 -23.36
C ASP A 144 36.39 17.85 -22.02
N GLN A 145 35.54 16.89 -21.66
CA GLN A 145 35.63 16.15 -20.41
C GLN A 145 36.28 14.77 -20.54
N LYS A 146 36.66 14.37 -21.77
CA LYS A 146 37.33 13.12 -22.11
C LYS A 146 36.62 11.89 -21.52
N ARG A 147 35.30 11.79 -21.72
CA ARG A 147 34.48 10.73 -21.13
C ARG A 147 33.33 10.32 -22.04
N LEU A 148 32.86 9.09 -21.85
CA LEU A 148 31.64 8.59 -22.47
C LEU A 148 30.45 9.01 -21.62
N GLU A 149 29.39 9.47 -22.27
CA GLU A 149 28.14 9.91 -21.66
C GLU A 149 26.98 9.19 -22.33
N VAL A 150 26.05 8.68 -21.54
CA VAL A 150 24.83 8.06 -22.02
C VAL A 150 23.63 8.71 -21.36
N ASP A 151 22.62 9.02 -22.17
CA ASP A 151 21.35 9.56 -21.70
C ASP A 151 20.70 8.63 -20.67
N GLY A 152 20.09 9.23 -19.65
CA GLY A 152 19.49 8.51 -18.52
C GLY A 152 18.33 7.58 -18.90
N GLU A 153 17.56 7.95 -19.94
CA GLU A 153 16.41 7.15 -20.40
C GLU A 153 16.83 6.00 -21.31
N TRP A 154 18.06 6.02 -21.81
CA TRP A 154 18.58 5.00 -22.70
C TRP A 154 19.36 3.94 -21.93
N HIS A 155 19.03 2.67 -22.17
CA HIS A 155 19.71 1.50 -21.60
C HIS A 155 20.29 0.64 -22.72
N MET A 156 21.62 0.58 -22.77
CA MET A 156 22.32 -0.18 -23.80
C MET A 156 22.05 -1.67 -23.66
N THR A 157 21.71 -2.34 -24.75
CA THR A 157 21.52 -3.79 -24.75
C THR A 157 22.87 -4.53 -24.74
N PRO A 158 22.92 -5.80 -24.30
CA PRO A 158 24.14 -6.60 -24.37
C PRO A 158 24.73 -6.69 -25.79
N ALA A 159 23.86 -6.74 -26.80
CA ALA A 159 24.26 -6.82 -28.21
C ALA A 159 24.89 -5.50 -28.71
N GLU A 160 24.34 -4.36 -28.30
CA GLU A 160 24.90 -3.04 -28.62
C GLU A 160 26.25 -2.83 -27.96
N ARG A 161 26.39 -3.20 -26.67
CA ARG A 161 27.69 -3.19 -25.98
C ARG A 161 28.71 -4.06 -26.70
N ALA A 162 28.35 -5.31 -27.01
CA ALA A 162 29.24 -6.25 -27.69
C ALA A 162 29.68 -5.72 -29.06
N ARG A 163 28.77 -5.07 -29.80
CA ARG A 163 29.09 -4.43 -31.09
C ARG A 163 30.10 -3.29 -30.93
N LEU A 164 29.94 -2.42 -29.93
CA LEU A 164 30.90 -1.34 -29.70
C LEU A 164 32.29 -1.85 -29.28
N ILE A 165 32.33 -2.92 -28.48
CA ILE A 165 33.57 -3.63 -28.14
C ILE A 165 34.22 -4.22 -29.41
N TRP A 166 33.43 -4.91 -30.25
CA TRP A 166 33.91 -5.46 -31.52
C TRP A 166 34.51 -4.37 -32.41
N LEU A 167 33.79 -3.26 -32.61
CA LEU A 167 34.26 -2.13 -33.41
C LEU A 167 35.52 -1.46 -32.84
N ALA A 168 35.77 -1.58 -31.54
CA ALA A 168 37.03 -1.14 -30.93
C ALA A 168 38.22 -2.08 -31.25
N GLY A 169 38.01 -3.15 -32.02
CA GLY A 169 39.02 -4.17 -32.28
C GLY A 169 39.24 -5.07 -31.06
N LEU A 170 38.18 -5.33 -30.30
CA LEU A 170 38.24 -6.14 -29.08
C LEU A 170 37.17 -7.25 -29.11
N GLU A 171 37.46 -8.36 -28.44
CA GLU A 171 36.53 -9.47 -28.24
C GLU A 171 36.61 -9.98 -26.80
N GLU A 172 35.48 -10.30 -26.18
CA GLU A 172 35.45 -10.77 -24.78
C GLU A 172 36.16 -12.14 -24.66
N MET A 173 37.03 -12.28 -23.66
CA MET A 173 37.77 -13.51 -23.42
C MET A 173 36.82 -14.63 -22.96
N ASP A 174 36.96 -15.82 -23.53
CA ASP A 174 36.28 -17.04 -23.07
C ASP A 174 37.31 -18.15 -22.78
N PRO A 175 37.52 -18.54 -21.49
CA PRO A 175 36.87 -18.01 -20.30
C PRO A 175 37.41 -16.61 -19.89
N PRO A 176 36.61 -15.80 -19.17
CA PRO A 176 37.06 -14.51 -18.67
C PRO A 176 38.19 -14.67 -17.64
N PRO A 177 39.04 -13.65 -17.45
CA PRO A 177 40.15 -13.72 -16.53
C PRO A 177 39.68 -13.93 -15.08
N LEU A 178 40.33 -14.84 -14.37
CA LEU A 178 40.01 -15.19 -12.97
C LEU A 178 40.31 -14.06 -11.97
N THR A 179 41.08 -13.06 -12.37
CA THR A 179 41.48 -11.95 -11.50
C THR A 179 40.48 -10.81 -11.61
N SER A 180 39.84 -10.46 -10.50
CA SER A 180 38.93 -9.32 -10.41
C SER A 180 39.63 -8.02 -10.84
N GLY A 181 39.06 -7.32 -11.82
CA GLY A 181 39.60 -6.07 -12.36
C GLY A 181 40.66 -6.23 -13.46
N ALA A 182 41.01 -7.46 -13.85
CA ALA A 182 41.84 -7.70 -15.03
C ALA A 182 41.12 -7.25 -16.32
N PHE A 183 41.92 -6.84 -17.31
CA PHE A 183 41.39 -6.55 -18.64
C PHE A 183 40.90 -7.85 -19.29
N LYS A 184 39.64 -7.86 -19.74
CA LYS A 184 38.90 -9.08 -20.11
C LYS A 184 38.67 -9.24 -21.62
N TYR A 185 39.45 -8.54 -22.43
CA TYR A 185 39.29 -8.53 -23.88
C TYR A 185 40.57 -8.93 -24.59
N ASN A 186 40.43 -9.75 -25.64
CA ASN A 186 41.47 -10.01 -26.62
C ASN A 186 41.44 -8.93 -27.70
N VAL A 187 42.61 -8.58 -28.23
CA VAL A 187 42.70 -7.73 -29.42
C VAL A 187 42.34 -8.56 -30.64
N ILE A 188 41.50 -7.99 -31.52
CA ILE A 188 41.18 -8.57 -32.81
C ILE A 188 41.48 -7.56 -33.91
N THR A 189 41.94 -8.08 -35.04
CA THR A 189 41.99 -7.30 -36.28
C THR A 189 40.71 -7.58 -37.04
N ILE A 190 40.08 -6.54 -37.57
CA ILE A 190 38.87 -6.67 -38.37
C ILE A 190 39.10 -6.02 -39.73
N SER A 191 38.71 -6.71 -40.81
CA SER A 191 38.86 -6.28 -42.19
C SER A 191 37.98 -5.09 -42.51
N ASP A 192 38.18 -4.46 -43.67
CA ASP A 192 37.32 -3.37 -44.15
C ASP A 192 35.89 -3.85 -44.41
N ASP A 193 35.71 -5.14 -44.71
CA ASP A 193 34.41 -5.80 -44.87
C ASP A 193 33.75 -6.18 -43.53
N GLY A 194 34.39 -5.89 -42.40
CA GLY A 194 33.86 -6.14 -41.05
C GLY A 194 34.10 -7.55 -40.50
N GLU A 195 34.89 -8.38 -41.19
CA GLU A 195 35.21 -9.75 -40.76
C GLU A 195 36.48 -9.82 -39.92
N LYS A 196 36.50 -10.72 -38.94
CA LYS A 196 37.69 -10.94 -38.10
C LYS A 196 38.81 -11.58 -38.92
N ILE A 197 40.00 -11.01 -38.82
CA ILE A 197 41.23 -11.56 -39.39
C ILE A 197 41.94 -12.33 -38.28
N GLU A 198 42.20 -13.62 -38.50
CA GLU A 198 42.99 -14.43 -37.57
C GLU A 198 44.47 -13.99 -37.65
N SER A 199 44.98 -13.38 -36.58
CA SER A 199 46.41 -13.07 -36.44
C SER A 199 47.13 -14.24 -35.76
N GLU A 200 48.32 -14.60 -36.25
CA GLU A 200 49.18 -15.62 -35.61
C GLU A 200 49.81 -15.11 -34.30
N THR A 201 49.86 -13.79 -34.10
CA THR A 201 50.44 -13.15 -32.92
C THR A 201 49.37 -12.52 -32.03
N VAL A 202 49.50 -12.74 -30.73
CA VAL A 202 48.71 -12.07 -29.69
C VAL A 202 49.22 -10.63 -29.55
N GLU A 203 48.45 -9.67 -30.05
CA GLU A 203 48.77 -8.25 -29.87
C GLU A 203 48.33 -7.75 -28.49
N GLU A 204 49.13 -6.88 -27.88
CA GLU A 204 48.73 -6.20 -26.65
C GLU A 204 47.75 -5.05 -26.98
N PRO A 205 46.69 -4.87 -26.18
CA PRO A 205 45.70 -3.83 -26.41
C PRO A 205 46.30 -2.44 -26.21
N THR A 206 45.96 -1.52 -27.12
CA THR A 206 46.40 -0.13 -27.05
C THR A 206 45.77 0.60 -25.86
N GLU A 207 46.42 1.68 -25.37
CA GLU A 207 45.87 2.49 -24.28
C GLU A 207 44.45 3.01 -24.58
N THR A 208 44.21 3.42 -25.83
CA THR A 208 42.89 3.88 -26.32
C THR A 208 41.83 2.79 -26.22
N GLN A 209 42.15 1.56 -26.65
CA GLN A 209 41.25 0.41 -26.55
C GLN A 209 40.93 0.06 -25.11
N ILE A 210 41.94 0.05 -24.24
CA ILE A 210 41.77 -0.23 -22.81
C ILE A 210 40.88 0.84 -22.16
N ALA A 211 41.17 2.12 -22.41
CA ALA A 211 40.42 3.25 -21.87
C ALA A 211 38.96 3.21 -22.31
N PHE A 212 38.71 3.03 -23.61
CA PHE A 212 37.38 2.95 -24.18
C PHE A 212 36.58 1.76 -23.62
N ALA A 213 37.14 0.54 -23.63
CA ALA A 213 36.43 -0.64 -23.14
C ALA A 213 36.09 -0.53 -21.65
N ARG A 214 37.01 -0.01 -20.82
CA ARG A 214 36.74 0.25 -19.40
C ARG A 214 35.67 1.32 -19.21
N ALA A 215 35.71 2.40 -19.98
CA ALA A 215 34.71 3.46 -19.91
C ALA A 215 33.32 2.95 -20.32
N LEU A 216 33.25 2.14 -21.38
CA LEU A 216 32.02 1.55 -21.88
C LEU A 216 31.43 0.58 -20.85
N ASP A 217 32.24 -0.32 -20.30
CA ASP A 217 31.83 -1.24 -19.23
C ASP A 217 31.33 -0.48 -17.99
N GLN A 218 32.02 0.58 -17.59
CA GLN A 218 31.59 1.41 -16.46
C GLN A 218 30.23 2.05 -16.70
N VAL A 219 29.99 2.62 -17.88
CA VAL A 219 28.71 3.25 -18.20
C VAL A 219 27.61 2.19 -18.29
N TYR A 220 27.87 1.07 -18.96
CA TYR A 220 26.95 -0.06 -19.07
C TYR A 220 26.55 -0.63 -17.70
N ASP A 221 27.52 -0.88 -16.82
CA ASP A 221 27.28 -1.38 -15.47
C ASP A 221 26.51 -0.37 -14.59
N ARG A 222 26.67 0.93 -14.86
CA ARG A 222 25.91 1.99 -14.18
C ARG A 222 24.45 2.03 -14.63
N GLN A 223 24.18 1.78 -15.91
CA GLN A 223 22.82 1.73 -16.47
C GLN A 223 21.99 0.58 -15.87
N ALA A 224 22.62 -0.51 -15.42
CA ALA A 224 21.93 -1.59 -14.71
C ALA A 224 21.21 -1.13 -13.42
N ARG A 225 21.53 0.06 -12.90
CA ARG A 225 20.87 0.66 -11.73
C ARG A 225 19.69 1.52 -12.17
N LEU A 226 18.59 0.85 -12.51
CA LEU A 226 17.33 1.46 -12.88
C LEU A 226 16.68 2.22 -11.72
N GLY A 227 16.02 3.33 -12.03
CA GLY A 227 15.14 4.03 -11.09
C GLY A 227 13.92 3.20 -10.72
N PHE A 228 13.29 3.48 -9.57
CA PHE A 228 12.09 2.73 -9.16
C PHE A 228 10.95 2.81 -10.17
N ARG A 229 10.77 3.95 -10.86
CA ARG A 229 9.72 4.12 -11.89
C ARG A 229 9.99 3.27 -13.13
N GLU A 230 11.25 3.17 -13.54
CA GLU A 230 11.65 2.30 -14.65
C GLU A 230 11.50 0.82 -14.28
N ARG A 231 11.91 0.44 -13.06
CA ARG A 231 11.69 -0.92 -12.54
C ARG A 231 10.20 -1.27 -12.54
N LEU A 232 9.35 -0.36 -12.06
CA LEU A 232 7.90 -0.53 -12.09
C LEU A 232 7.36 -0.72 -13.50
N LYS A 233 7.78 0.12 -14.45
CA LYS A 233 7.39 0.02 -15.85
C LYS A 233 7.82 -1.32 -16.44
N GLY A 234 9.05 -1.76 -16.15
CA GLY A 234 9.56 -3.08 -16.54
C GLY A 234 8.71 -4.21 -15.97
N THR A 235 8.40 -4.17 -14.68
CA THR A 235 7.52 -5.14 -14.01
C THR A 235 6.12 -5.16 -14.63
N LEU A 236 5.51 -4.01 -14.92
CA LEU A 236 4.13 -3.94 -15.43
C LEU A 236 3.99 -4.27 -16.91
N LYS A 237 5.00 -3.96 -17.74
CA LYS A 237 4.88 -4.01 -19.21
C LYS A 237 5.79 -5.02 -19.89
N ALA A 238 6.88 -5.44 -19.25
CA ALA A 238 7.91 -6.26 -19.89
C ALA A 238 8.17 -7.60 -19.18
N ASP A 239 7.84 -7.71 -17.90
CA ASP A 239 8.03 -8.95 -17.14
C ASP A 239 7.13 -10.07 -17.69
N PRO A 240 7.71 -11.17 -18.23
CA PRO A 240 6.93 -12.28 -18.78
C PRO A 240 5.98 -12.93 -17.76
N GLU A 241 6.27 -12.87 -16.45
CA GLU A 241 5.34 -13.37 -15.44
C GLU A 241 4.15 -12.42 -15.23
N MET A 242 4.34 -11.12 -15.46
CA MET A 242 3.29 -10.11 -15.34
C MET A 242 2.41 -10.02 -16.59
N VAL A 243 3.03 -9.86 -17.76
CA VAL A 243 2.34 -9.65 -19.05
C VAL A 243 2.14 -10.91 -19.86
N GLY A 244 2.80 -12.00 -19.47
CA GLY A 244 2.72 -13.29 -20.15
C GLY A 244 3.77 -13.44 -21.25
N PRO A 245 4.35 -14.64 -21.40
CA PRO A 245 5.36 -14.89 -22.41
C PRO A 245 4.77 -14.89 -23.82
N LEU A 246 5.57 -14.38 -24.77
CA LEU A 246 5.33 -14.52 -26.21
C LEU A 246 5.98 -15.82 -26.71
N TYR A 247 5.17 -16.75 -27.19
CA TYR A 247 5.64 -17.96 -27.85
C TYR A 247 5.64 -17.76 -29.36
N ALA A 248 6.80 -17.86 -29.99
CA ALA A 248 6.91 -17.93 -31.44
C ALA A 248 7.07 -19.39 -31.88
N THR A 249 6.02 -19.98 -32.45
CA THR A 249 6.06 -21.31 -33.06
C THR A 249 6.20 -21.18 -34.57
N LYS A 250 7.07 -21.99 -35.19
CA LYS A 250 7.11 -22.13 -36.65
C LYS A 250 6.25 -23.32 -37.07
N ILE A 251 5.24 -23.07 -37.89
CA ILE A 251 4.35 -24.09 -38.45
C ILE A 251 4.51 -24.05 -39.98
N LYS A 252 4.60 -25.21 -40.62
CA LYS A 252 4.62 -25.26 -42.09
C LYS A 252 3.21 -25.03 -42.64
N ASP A 253 3.07 -24.12 -43.60
CA ASP A 253 1.82 -23.94 -44.34
C ASP A 253 1.56 -25.09 -45.32
N GLU A 254 0.43 -25.06 -46.02
CA GLU A 254 0.03 -26.07 -47.01
C GLU A 254 1.02 -26.20 -48.18
N GLU A 255 1.88 -25.19 -48.39
CA GLU A 255 2.94 -25.15 -49.41
C GLU A 255 4.31 -25.58 -48.86
N GLY A 256 4.39 -25.92 -47.57
CA GLY A 256 5.61 -26.39 -46.90
C GLY A 256 6.57 -25.29 -46.46
N LYS A 257 6.17 -24.01 -46.49
CA LYS A 257 6.95 -22.88 -45.98
C LYS A 257 6.73 -22.69 -44.49
N ASP A 258 7.80 -22.36 -43.78
CA ASP A 258 7.75 -22.03 -42.35
C ASP A 258 7.02 -20.69 -42.15
N VAL A 259 5.85 -20.73 -41.52
CA VAL A 259 5.09 -19.57 -41.05
C VAL A 259 5.28 -19.43 -39.55
N ARG A 260 5.66 -18.24 -39.10
CA ARG A 260 5.86 -17.92 -37.68
C ARG A 260 4.52 -17.47 -37.08
N PHE A 261 4.04 -18.22 -36.10
CA PHE A 261 2.87 -17.90 -35.27
C PHE A 261 3.34 -17.42 -33.91
N GLU A 262 2.93 -16.21 -33.54
CA GLU A 262 3.22 -15.65 -32.21
C GLU A 262 1.95 -15.67 -31.36
N GLU A 263 1.99 -16.38 -30.24
CA GLU A 263 0.89 -16.49 -29.28
C GLU A 263 1.35 -15.95 -27.92
N ARG A 264 0.60 -14.99 -27.37
CA ARG A 264 0.83 -14.46 -26.02
C ARG A 264 -0.11 -15.17 -25.05
N LEU A 265 0.46 -15.87 -24.06
CA LEU A 265 -0.35 -16.38 -22.94
C LEU A 265 -0.70 -15.23 -21.98
N PRO A 266 -1.83 -15.29 -21.27
CA PRO A 266 -2.18 -14.26 -20.29
C PRO A 266 -1.19 -14.28 -19.13
N GLY A 267 -0.65 -13.13 -18.79
CA GLY A 267 0.24 -12.95 -17.64
C GLY A 267 -0.53 -12.87 -16.33
N SER A 268 0.19 -12.74 -15.21
CA SER A 268 -0.42 -12.80 -13.88
C SER A 268 -1.44 -11.69 -13.61
N SER A 269 -1.23 -10.49 -14.14
CA SER A 269 -2.16 -9.36 -14.03
C SER A 269 -3.51 -9.64 -14.70
N GLU A 270 -3.46 -10.13 -15.94
CA GLU A 270 -4.65 -10.47 -16.74
C GLU A 270 -5.38 -11.67 -16.13
N GLN A 271 -4.65 -12.71 -15.73
CA GLN A 271 -5.24 -13.85 -15.02
C GLN A 271 -5.95 -13.44 -13.74
N TYR A 272 -5.40 -12.48 -12.98
CA TYR A 272 -6.07 -11.97 -11.78
C TYR A 272 -7.38 -11.24 -12.15
N GLN A 273 -7.33 -10.34 -13.13
CA GLN A 273 -8.52 -9.60 -13.58
C GLN A 273 -9.62 -10.53 -14.10
N ASP A 274 -9.25 -11.57 -14.85
CA ASP A 274 -10.19 -12.59 -15.34
C ASP A 274 -10.82 -13.40 -14.21
N LEU A 275 -10.01 -13.84 -13.24
CA LEU A 275 -10.51 -14.56 -12.07
C LEU A 275 -11.42 -13.68 -11.21
N LEU A 276 -11.10 -12.40 -11.06
CA LEU A 276 -11.95 -11.43 -10.36
C LEU A 276 -13.28 -11.26 -11.08
N GLY A 277 -13.27 -11.05 -12.39
CA GLY A 277 -14.50 -10.93 -13.18
C GLY A 277 -15.37 -12.18 -13.10
N ARG A 278 -14.75 -13.38 -13.17
CA ARG A 278 -15.45 -14.65 -12.99
C ARG A 278 -16.02 -14.80 -11.57
N PHE A 279 -15.25 -14.43 -10.56
CA PHE A 279 -15.69 -14.48 -9.17
C PHE A 279 -16.92 -13.58 -8.94
N GLU A 280 -16.90 -12.32 -9.43
CA GLU A 280 -18.05 -11.42 -9.30
C GLU A 280 -19.31 -11.95 -10.00
N GLN A 281 -19.15 -12.54 -11.20
CA GLN A 281 -20.26 -13.17 -11.92
C GLN A 281 -20.84 -14.34 -11.13
N MET A 282 -19.98 -15.26 -10.67
CA MET A 282 -20.41 -16.41 -9.88
C MET A 282 -21.03 -16.00 -8.54
N HIS A 283 -20.52 -14.95 -7.91
CA HIS A 283 -21.08 -14.39 -6.69
C HIS A 283 -22.48 -13.82 -6.93
N ALA A 284 -22.71 -13.14 -8.05
CA ALA A 284 -24.03 -12.62 -8.41
C ALA A 284 -25.06 -13.73 -8.70
N ASP A 285 -24.62 -14.84 -9.30
CA ASP A 285 -25.47 -15.99 -9.65
C ASP A 285 -25.62 -17.02 -8.51
N ALA A 286 -24.90 -16.84 -7.40
CA ALA A 286 -24.91 -17.78 -6.28
C ALA A 286 -26.25 -17.78 -5.53
N THR A 287 -27.02 -18.85 -5.72
CA THR A 287 -28.35 -19.03 -5.08
C THR A 287 -28.43 -20.26 -4.19
N LEU A 288 -27.65 -21.31 -4.48
CA LEU A 288 -27.63 -22.58 -3.73
C LEU A 288 -26.41 -22.66 -2.81
N ASP A 289 -26.52 -23.38 -1.69
CA ASP A 289 -25.43 -23.59 -0.73
C ASP A 289 -24.15 -24.14 -1.38
N TYR A 290 -24.27 -25.06 -2.35
CA TYR A 290 -23.13 -25.59 -3.09
C TYR A 290 -22.40 -24.52 -3.93
N ASN A 291 -23.12 -23.51 -4.45
CA ASN A 291 -22.51 -22.43 -5.22
C ASN A 291 -21.53 -21.64 -4.34
N TRP A 292 -21.88 -21.41 -3.07
CA TRP A 292 -21.03 -20.69 -2.11
C TRP A 292 -19.76 -21.47 -1.75
N VAL A 293 -19.84 -22.80 -1.65
CA VAL A 293 -18.65 -23.65 -1.44
C VAL A 293 -17.70 -23.57 -2.64
N HIS A 294 -18.26 -23.61 -3.86
CA HIS A 294 -17.45 -23.46 -5.06
C HIS A 294 -16.85 -22.05 -5.17
N LEU A 295 -17.62 -21.03 -4.79
CA LEU A 295 -17.19 -19.64 -4.79
C LEU A 295 -16.02 -19.37 -3.84
N ASP A 296 -15.99 -20.01 -2.66
CA ASP A 296 -14.86 -19.92 -1.72
C ASP A 296 -13.56 -20.49 -2.31
N TYR A 297 -13.66 -21.59 -3.04
CA TYR A 297 -12.54 -22.18 -3.77
C TYR A 297 -12.03 -21.26 -4.89
N GLU A 298 -12.94 -20.66 -5.68
CA GLU A 298 -12.58 -19.70 -6.72
C GLU A 298 -12.01 -18.40 -6.12
N LYS A 299 -12.55 -17.93 -4.99
CA LYS A 299 -12.00 -16.80 -4.21
C LYS A 299 -10.56 -17.07 -3.79
N THR A 300 -10.28 -18.26 -3.28
CA THR A 300 -8.93 -18.66 -2.85
C THR A 300 -7.94 -18.59 -4.01
N LYS A 301 -8.29 -19.14 -5.18
CA LYS A 301 -7.46 -19.03 -6.39
C LYS A 301 -7.25 -17.58 -6.83
N MET A 302 -8.32 -16.79 -6.84
CA MET A 302 -8.27 -15.37 -7.19
C MET A 302 -7.32 -14.60 -6.26
N LEU A 303 -7.38 -14.85 -4.94
CA LEU A 303 -6.49 -14.23 -3.96
C LEU A 303 -5.03 -14.68 -4.10
N GLU A 304 -4.79 -15.96 -4.41
CA GLU A 304 -3.44 -16.44 -4.72
C GLU A 304 -2.87 -15.73 -5.96
N GLN A 305 -3.69 -15.60 -7.00
CA GLN A 305 -3.29 -14.91 -8.23
C GLN A 305 -3.09 -13.41 -8.01
N LYS A 306 -3.94 -12.76 -7.21
CA LYS A 306 -3.77 -11.38 -6.74
C LYS A 306 -2.41 -11.19 -6.07
N ALA A 307 -2.02 -12.11 -5.18
CA ALA A 307 -0.73 -12.03 -4.50
C ALA A 307 0.46 -12.15 -5.46
N LYS A 308 0.36 -12.99 -6.50
CA LYS A 308 1.38 -13.10 -7.56
C LYS A 308 1.50 -11.82 -8.38
N ALA A 309 0.37 -11.25 -8.80
CA ALA A 309 0.35 -10.04 -9.61
C ALA A 309 0.82 -8.80 -8.82
N LEU A 310 0.38 -8.65 -7.57
CA LEU A 310 0.66 -7.45 -6.78
C LEU A 310 1.95 -7.53 -5.96
N GLY A 311 2.45 -8.74 -5.69
CA GLY A 311 3.64 -8.98 -4.86
C GLY A 311 4.87 -8.19 -5.32
N PRO A 312 5.30 -8.30 -6.59
CA PRO A 312 6.46 -7.57 -7.12
C PRO A 312 6.30 -6.04 -7.03
N ILE A 313 5.10 -5.53 -7.24
CA ILE A 313 4.83 -4.09 -7.23
C ILE A 313 4.89 -3.56 -5.78
N LYS A 314 4.26 -4.27 -4.85
CA LYS A 314 4.29 -3.91 -3.42
C LYS A 314 5.68 -4.08 -2.81
N SER A 315 6.49 -5.01 -3.30
CA SER A 315 7.88 -5.12 -2.88
C SER A 315 8.69 -3.92 -3.37
N LEU A 316 8.50 -3.46 -4.62
CA LEU A 316 9.12 -2.23 -5.12
C LEU A 316 8.77 -1.01 -4.27
N ASP A 317 7.49 -0.84 -3.89
CA ASP A 317 7.07 0.26 -3.00
C ASP A 317 7.76 0.18 -1.61
N SER A 318 7.83 -1.01 -1.02
CA SER A 318 8.52 -1.22 0.27
C SER A 318 10.03 -0.97 0.17
N GLU A 319 10.66 -1.41 -0.93
CA GLU A 319 12.07 -1.15 -1.22
C GLU A 319 12.35 0.34 -1.39
N LEU A 320 11.51 1.07 -2.13
CA LEU A 320 11.60 2.51 -2.32
C LEU A 320 11.56 3.23 -0.96
N ARG A 321 10.56 2.92 -0.12
CA ARG A 321 10.43 3.51 1.21
C ARG A 321 11.64 3.21 2.09
N THR A 322 12.15 1.98 2.03
CA THR A 322 13.35 1.57 2.77
C THR A 322 14.60 2.29 2.27
N ALA A 323 14.77 2.44 0.96
CA ALA A 323 15.89 3.16 0.35
C ALA A 323 15.86 4.65 0.72
N ALA A 324 14.68 5.27 0.69
CA ALA A 324 14.52 6.68 1.07
C ALA A 324 14.81 6.93 2.55
N ILE A 325 14.39 6.05 3.46
CA ILE A 325 14.69 6.17 4.90
C ILE A 325 16.20 6.22 5.14
N LYS A 326 17.00 5.50 4.35
CA LYS A 326 18.48 5.53 4.46
C LYS A 326 19.10 6.88 4.08
N LEU A 327 18.34 7.76 3.41
CA LEU A 327 18.81 9.11 3.08
C LEU A 327 18.64 10.10 4.23
N VAL A 328 17.83 9.75 5.24
CA VAL A 328 17.43 10.62 6.33
C VAL A 328 18.41 10.50 7.50
N SER A 329 18.72 11.62 8.17
CA SER A 329 19.58 11.62 9.36
C SER A 329 18.86 11.04 10.59
N LEU A 330 19.61 10.67 11.63
CA LEU A 330 19.03 10.14 12.86
C LEU A 330 18.09 11.15 13.55
N ASP A 331 18.44 12.43 13.52
CA ASP A 331 17.61 13.52 14.06
C ASP A 331 16.29 13.65 13.29
N GLN A 332 16.35 13.66 11.96
CA GLN A 332 15.14 13.68 11.13
C GLN A 332 14.28 12.42 11.37
N LEU A 333 14.89 11.23 11.49
CA LEU A 333 14.17 9.98 11.75
C LEU A 333 13.42 10.00 13.10
N SER A 334 13.89 10.80 14.08
CA SER A 334 13.21 10.98 15.37
C SER A 334 11.82 11.62 15.25
N LYS A 335 11.51 12.28 14.12
CA LYS A 335 10.17 12.81 13.81
C LYS A 335 9.10 11.72 13.63
N GLY A 336 9.50 10.45 13.58
CA GLY A 336 8.60 9.31 13.39
C GLY A 336 8.23 9.08 11.93
N PRO A 337 7.35 8.10 11.65
CA PRO A 337 7.01 7.70 10.28
C PRO A 337 6.21 8.79 9.54
N VAL A 338 6.35 8.81 8.22
CA VAL A 338 5.52 9.65 7.34
C VAL A 338 4.09 9.17 7.39
N SER A 339 3.13 10.11 7.36
CA SER A 339 1.70 9.78 7.31
C SER A 339 1.36 8.86 6.12
N PRO A 340 0.45 7.90 6.31
CA PRO A 340 0.03 6.97 5.26
C PRO A 340 -0.55 7.68 4.02
N ASP A 341 -0.61 6.95 2.90
CA ASP A 341 -1.21 7.45 1.67
C ASP A 341 -2.68 7.83 1.90
N PRO A 342 -3.10 9.05 1.54
CA PRO A 342 -4.48 9.51 1.75
C PRO A 342 -5.41 8.68 0.89
N GLU A 343 -6.10 7.75 1.54
CA GLU A 343 -7.03 6.81 0.93
C GLU A 343 -8.41 7.00 1.57
N PRO A 344 -9.53 6.74 0.86
CA PRO A 344 -10.89 6.90 1.41
C PRO A 344 -11.08 6.19 2.76
N VAL A 345 -10.41 5.04 2.92
CA VAL A 345 -10.45 4.22 4.14
C VAL A 345 -9.97 4.94 5.40
N GLN A 346 -9.08 5.95 5.28
CA GLN A 346 -8.57 6.67 6.45
C GLN A 346 -9.69 7.41 7.22
N THR A 347 -10.75 7.81 6.51
CA THR A 347 -11.93 8.40 7.16
C THR A 347 -12.61 7.37 8.05
N GLN A 348 -12.70 6.12 7.58
CA GLN A 348 -13.27 5.03 8.36
C GLN A 348 -12.38 4.67 9.54
N ASP A 349 -11.06 4.65 9.34
CA ASP A 349 -10.09 4.40 10.41
C ASP A 349 -10.24 5.45 11.53
N PHE A 350 -10.31 6.73 11.16
CA PHE A 350 -10.52 7.82 12.10
C PHE A 350 -11.86 7.70 12.84
N LEU A 351 -12.95 7.39 12.14
CA LEU A 351 -14.28 7.25 12.74
C LEU A 351 -14.34 6.07 13.73
N VAL A 352 -13.75 4.92 13.37
CA VAL A 352 -13.69 3.74 14.23
C VAL A 352 -12.86 4.03 15.49
N ILE A 353 -11.65 4.58 15.33
CA ILE A 353 -10.78 4.90 16.46
C ILE A 353 -11.45 5.91 17.39
N THR A 354 -11.95 7.01 16.83
CA THR A 354 -12.58 8.08 17.62
C THR A 354 -13.87 7.59 18.29
N GLY A 355 -14.69 6.82 17.56
CA GLY A 355 -15.90 6.21 18.09
C GLY A 355 -15.62 5.31 19.30
N LEU A 356 -14.63 4.42 19.17
CA LEU A 356 -14.20 3.54 20.25
C LEU A 356 -13.71 4.32 21.48
N LEU A 357 -12.87 5.34 21.29
CA LEU A 357 -12.35 6.16 22.40
C LEU A 357 -13.45 6.96 23.10
N VAL A 358 -14.26 7.70 22.33
CA VAL A 358 -15.27 8.60 22.89
C VAL A 358 -16.41 7.81 23.53
N LEU A 359 -16.94 6.81 22.85
CA LEU A 359 -18.03 5.98 23.37
C LEU A 359 -17.53 5.12 24.53
N GLY A 360 -16.32 4.55 24.44
CA GLY A 360 -15.69 3.80 25.53
C GLY A 360 -15.53 4.63 26.79
N PHE A 361 -14.99 5.86 26.67
CA PHE A 361 -14.88 6.79 27.80
C PHE A 361 -16.27 7.13 28.39
N CYS A 362 -17.24 7.49 27.55
CA CYS A 362 -18.60 7.81 27.99
C CYS A 362 -19.26 6.64 28.73
N LEU A 363 -19.07 5.41 28.25
CA LEU A 363 -19.59 4.18 28.85
C LEU A 363 -18.89 3.82 30.16
N VAL A 364 -17.59 4.07 30.32
CA VAL A 364 -16.90 3.87 31.61
C VAL A 364 -17.33 4.94 32.62
N ALA A 365 -17.19 6.22 32.23
CA ALA A 365 -17.47 7.37 33.09
C ALA A 365 -18.97 7.51 33.43
N GLY A 366 -19.86 6.99 32.59
CA GLY A 366 -21.31 7.19 32.72
C GLY A 366 -21.72 8.60 32.38
N LEU A 367 -21.17 9.10 31.28
CA LEU A 367 -21.47 10.39 30.70
C LEU A 367 -22.31 10.17 29.44
N PHE A 368 -23.45 10.86 29.33
CA PHE A 368 -24.41 10.70 28.24
C PHE A 368 -24.79 9.23 27.97
N THR A 369 -24.96 8.45 29.04
CA THR A 369 -24.97 6.97 28.99
C THR A 369 -25.96 6.42 27.97
N LYS A 370 -27.18 6.97 27.89
CA LYS A 370 -28.18 6.50 26.92
C LYS A 370 -27.73 6.70 25.47
N LEU A 371 -27.16 7.86 25.17
CA LEU A 371 -26.66 8.16 23.84
C LEU A 371 -25.44 7.29 23.52
N ALA A 372 -24.50 7.19 24.46
CA ALA A 372 -23.28 6.39 24.29
C ALA A 372 -23.59 4.91 24.04
N VAL A 373 -24.56 4.35 24.77
CA VAL A 373 -24.99 2.96 24.60
C VAL A 373 -25.68 2.74 23.25
N LEU A 374 -26.56 3.65 22.82
CA LEU A 374 -27.24 3.53 21.52
C LEU A 374 -26.26 3.67 20.35
N LEU A 375 -25.39 4.67 20.39
CA LEU A 375 -24.35 4.87 19.36
C LEU A 375 -23.34 3.71 19.37
N GLY A 376 -22.98 3.19 20.54
CA GLY A 376 -22.14 2.00 20.66
C GLY A 376 -22.79 0.77 20.02
N ALA A 377 -24.10 0.58 20.24
CA ALA A 377 -24.85 -0.52 19.63
C ALA A 377 -24.90 -0.39 18.10
N VAL A 378 -25.11 0.83 17.57
CA VAL A 378 -25.07 1.09 16.12
C VAL A 378 -23.68 0.81 15.55
N MET A 379 -22.61 1.26 16.22
CA MET A 379 -21.24 1.02 15.77
C MET A 379 -20.90 -0.48 15.72
N VAL A 380 -21.19 -1.24 16.78
CA VAL A 380 -20.91 -2.69 16.81
C VAL A 380 -21.80 -3.43 15.82
N LEU A 381 -23.05 -2.99 15.63
CA LEU A 381 -23.92 -3.54 14.60
C LEU A 381 -23.33 -3.30 13.20
N SER A 382 -22.72 -2.14 12.94
CA SER A 382 -22.06 -1.89 11.66
C SER A 382 -20.93 -2.89 11.40
N PHE A 383 -20.15 -3.27 12.41
CA PHE A 383 -19.13 -4.31 12.30
C PHE A 383 -19.75 -5.69 12.05
N TYR A 384 -20.84 -6.02 12.75
CA TYR A 384 -21.59 -7.25 12.47
C TYR A 384 -22.05 -7.37 11.01
N LEU A 385 -22.44 -6.25 10.39
CA LEU A 385 -22.97 -6.23 9.02
C LEU A 385 -21.90 -6.34 7.92
N VAL A 386 -20.61 -6.18 8.23
CA VAL A 386 -19.52 -6.33 7.24
C VAL A 386 -19.39 -7.79 6.79
N MET A 387 -19.55 -8.74 7.70
CA MET A 387 -19.52 -10.18 7.42
C MET A 387 -20.55 -10.89 8.32
N PRO A 388 -21.85 -10.74 8.02
CA PRO A 388 -22.88 -11.31 8.88
C PRO A 388 -22.96 -12.83 8.68
N PRO A 389 -23.02 -13.64 9.76
CA PRO A 389 -23.12 -15.09 9.67
C PRO A 389 -24.56 -15.53 9.35
N TRP A 390 -25.12 -14.99 8.27
CA TRP A 390 -26.47 -15.26 7.81
C TRP A 390 -26.51 -16.49 6.90
N PRO A 391 -27.65 -17.18 6.83
CA PRO A 391 -27.86 -18.21 5.82
C PRO A 391 -27.60 -17.65 4.41
N GLY A 392 -26.77 -18.34 3.62
CA GLY A 392 -26.40 -17.91 2.27
C GLY A 392 -25.26 -16.89 2.19
N VAL A 393 -24.61 -16.52 3.31
CA VAL A 393 -23.36 -15.75 3.30
C VAL A 393 -22.19 -16.71 3.59
N PRO A 394 -21.05 -16.62 2.90
CA PRO A 394 -19.89 -17.44 3.23
C PRO A 394 -19.51 -17.28 4.71
N GLN A 395 -19.15 -18.39 5.34
CA GLN A 395 -18.80 -18.37 6.76
C GLN A 395 -17.32 -18.09 6.94
N VAL A 396 -17.01 -17.08 7.75
CA VAL A 396 -15.63 -16.72 8.07
C VAL A 396 -14.95 -17.91 8.76
N PRO A 397 -13.77 -18.35 8.32
CA PRO A 397 -13.04 -19.44 8.97
C PRO A 397 -12.76 -19.09 10.45
N GLY A 398 -13.32 -19.88 11.37
CA GLY A 398 -13.05 -19.74 12.80
C GLY A 398 -14.25 -20.07 13.70
N PRO A 399 -14.03 -20.34 14.99
CA PRO A 399 -15.07 -20.79 15.92
C PRO A 399 -16.00 -19.66 16.43
N GLU A 400 -15.99 -18.48 15.80
CA GLU A 400 -16.52 -17.25 16.41
C GLU A 400 -18.02 -16.98 16.22
N HIS A 401 -18.77 -17.89 15.59
CA HIS A 401 -20.20 -17.70 15.33
C HIS A 401 -21.01 -18.98 15.55
N SER A 402 -22.23 -18.80 16.05
CA SER A 402 -23.25 -19.84 16.21
C SER A 402 -24.48 -19.40 15.43
N PHE A 403 -24.56 -19.84 14.17
CA PHE A 403 -25.58 -19.36 13.22
C PHE A 403 -25.53 -17.83 13.11
N VAL A 404 -26.66 -17.14 13.13
CA VAL A 404 -26.78 -15.66 13.06
C VAL A 404 -26.07 -14.95 14.22
N VAL A 405 -25.76 -15.62 15.33
CA VAL A 405 -25.21 -15.00 16.55
C VAL A 405 -23.69 -15.09 16.59
N ASN A 406 -23.02 -13.95 16.75
CA ASN A 406 -21.59 -13.86 17.04
C ASN A 406 -21.34 -12.90 18.23
N LYS A 407 -20.06 -12.70 18.59
CA LYS A 407 -19.66 -11.80 19.68
C LYS A 407 -20.19 -10.37 19.53
N ASN A 408 -20.18 -9.84 18.30
CA ASN A 408 -20.66 -8.49 18.01
C ASN A 408 -22.17 -8.37 18.27
N LEU A 409 -22.97 -9.35 17.83
CA LEU A 409 -24.42 -9.32 18.03
C LEU A 409 -24.81 -9.46 19.52
N ILE A 410 -24.08 -10.30 20.28
CA ILE A 410 -24.26 -10.41 21.73
C ILE A 410 -23.98 -9.06 22.42
N GLU A 411 -22.92 -8.38 22.00
CA GLU A 411 -22.55 -7.06 22.52
C GLU A 411 -23.59 -5.99 22.17
N VAL A 412 -24.16 -6.01 20.96
CA VAL A 412 -25.30 -5.14 20.58
C VAL A 412 -26.48 -5.36 21.53
N PHE A 413 -26.88 -6.61 21.79
CA PHE A 413 -27.97 -6.90 22.72
C PHE A 413 -27.64 -6.51 24.17
N ALA A 414 -26.39 -6.68 24.61
CA ALA A 414 -25.95 -6.24 25.92
C ALA A 414 -26.07 -4.71 26.07
N LEU A 415 -25.65 -3.95 25.05
CA LEU A 415 -25.83 -2.50 25.00
C LEU A 415 -27.32 -2.13 24.99
N LEU A 416 -28.14 -2.73 24.14
CA LEU A 416 -29.59 -2.45 24.14
C LEU A 416 -30.26 -2.79 25.49
N ALA A 417 -29.83 -3.85 26.16
CA ALA A 417 -30.28 -4.18 27.52
C ALA A 417 -29.87 -3.07 28.51
N ILE A 418 -28.63 -2.58 28.46
CA ILE A 418 -28.19 -1.44 29.28
C ILE A 418 -29.01 -0.18 28.98
N ALA A 419 -29.37 0.07 27.71
CA ALA A 419 -30.16 1.25 27.31
C ALA A 419 -31.56 1.28 27.95
N ALA A 420 -32.12 0.12 28.27
CA ALA A 420 -33.41 -0.02 28.95
C ALA A 420 -33.36 0.41 30.43
N PHE A 421 -32.17 0.49 31.04
CA PHE A 421 -31.99 0.83 32.45
C PHE A 421 -31.25 2.16 32.64
N PRO A 422 -31.54 2.90 33.72
CA PRO A 422 -30.88 4.17 34.00
C PRO A 422 -29.50 3.96 34.68
N THR A 423 -28.63 3.13 34.09
CA THR A 423 -27.33 2.75 34.67
C THR A 423 -26.44 3.96 34.99
N GLY A 424 -26.43 4.98 34.13
CA GLY A 424 -25.71 6.24 34.38
C GLY A 424 -26.23 7.05 35.58
N ARG A 425 -27.51 6.88 35.97
CA ARG A 425 -28.06 7.50 37.19
C ARG A 425 -27.72 6.71 38.45
N TRP A 426 -27.48 5.41 38.33
CA TRP A 426 -27.06 4.56 39.43
C TRP A 426 -25.59 4.77 39.77
N PHE A 427 -24.74 4.82 38.74
CA PHE A 427 -23.30 5.02 38.88
C PHE A 427 -22.73 5.65 37.60
N GLY A 428 -22.40 6.94 37.68
CA GLY A 428 -21.85 7.70 36.54
C GLY A 428 -21.90 9.20 36.74
N ILE A 429 -21.20 9.94 35.87
CA ILE A 429 -21.22 11.41 35.86
C ILE A 429 -22.64 11.96 35.61
N ASP A 430 -23.47 11.24 34.86
CA ASP A 430 -24.88 11.58 34.62
C ASP A 430 -25.65 11.75 35.95
N ALA A 431 -25.36 10.94 36.97
CA ALA A 431 -25.97 11.05 38.29
C ALA A 431 -25.65 12.40 38.97
N ALA A 432 -24.40 12.89 38.82
CA ALA A 432 -23.97 14.17 39.37
C ALA A 432 -24.67 15.34 38.69
N PHE A 433 -24.78 15.33 37.35
CA PHE A 433 -25.54 16.34 36.61
C PHE A 433 -27.01 16.39 37.06
N PHE A 434 -27.68 15.23 37.13
CA PHE A 434 -29.07 15.18 37.58
C PHE A 434 -29.24 15.65 39.04
N ALA A 435 -28.29 15.37 39.93
CA ALA A 435 -28.32 15.83 41.31
C ALA A 435 -28.22 17.36 41.41
N LEU A 436 -27.38 17.99 40.59
CA LEU A 436 -27.21 19.45 40.53
C LEU A 436 -28.49 20.15 40.05
N PHE A 437 -29.08 19.68 38.95
CA PHE A 437 -30.33 20.24 38.42
C PHE A 437 -31.53 20.01 39.34
N ARG A 438 -31.56 18.90 40.08
CA ARG A 438 -32.61 18.65 41.08
C ARG A 438 -32.51 19.64 42.24
N LYS A 439 -31.31 19.92 42.76
CA LYS A 439 -31.08 20.91 43.84
C LYS A 439 -31.50 22.34 43.44
N GLN A 440 -31.30 22.72 42.18
CA GLN A 440 -31.74 24.04 41.68
C GLN A 440 -33.27 24.16 41.60
N LYS A 441 -33.97 23.12 41.14
CA LYS A 441 -35.45 23.10 41.14
C LYS A 441 -36.06 23.13 42.54
N THR A 442 -35.46 22.45 43.52
CA THR A 442 -35.92 22.55 44.92
C THR A 442 -35.69 23.94 45.50
N LYS A 443 -34.53 24.58 45.25
CA LYS A 443 -34.28 25.97 45.69
C LYS A 443 -35.27 26.98 45.09
N ALA A 444 -35.59 26.86 43.80
CA ALA A 444 -36.57 27.74 43.15
C ALA A 444 -37.98 27.58 43.74
N THR A 445 -38.40 26.33 44.01
CA THR A 445 -39.72 26.04 44.58
C THR A 445 -39.83 26.51 46.03
N THR A 446 -38.81 26.32 46.86
CA THR A 446 -38.79 26.82 48.24
C THR A 446 -38.77 28.35 48.31
N THR A 447 -38.13 29.02 47.35
CA THR A 447 -38.12 30.50 47.28
C THR A 447 -39.50 31.05 46.87
N SER A 448 -40.17 30.41 45.90
CA SER A 448 -41.55 30.76 45.51
C SER A 448 -42.54 30.62 46.66
N VAL A 449 -42.53 29.47 47.35
CA VAL A 449 -43.45 29.20 48.47
C VAL A 449 -43.20 30.17 49.63
N LYS A 450 -41.95 30.51 49.92
CA LYS A 450 -41.62 31.48 50.98
C LYS A 450 -42.12 32.89 50.62
N THR A 451 -42.03 33.29 49.35
CA THR A 451 -42.50 34.61 48.87
C THR A 451 -44.03 34.72 48.93
N GLU A 452 -44.78 33.67 48.57
CA GLU A 452 -46.24 33.63 48.74
C GLU A 452 -46.65 33.67 50.22
N THR A 453 -45.96 32.91 51.09
CA THR A 453 -46.29 32.85 52.52
C THR A 453 -46.03 34.18 53.23
N ASP A 454 -44.96 34.90 52.87
CA ASP A 454 -44.66 36.23 53.42
C ASP A 454 -45.62 37.31 52.89
N SER A 455 -46.06 37.22 51.62
CA SER A 455 -47.09 38.12 51.08
C SER A 455 -48.47 37.93 51.73
N SER A 456 -48.83 36.67 52.05
CA SER A 456 -50.07 36.31 52.74
C SER A 456 -50.08 36.81 54.19
N LYS A 457 -48.94 36.72 54.90
CA LYS A 457 -48.79 37.29 56.24
C LYS A 457 -48.83 38.81 56.27
N ALA A 458 -48.29 39.49 55.26
CA ALA A 458 -48.35 40.95 55.16
C ALA A 458 -49.78 41.45 54.89
N ALA A 459 -50.57 40.73 54.08
CA ALA A 459 -51.97 41.08 53.79
C ALA A 459 -52.93 40.85 54.98
N ALA A 460 -52.58 39.99 55.94
CA ALA A 460 -53.38 39.73 57.15
C ALA A 460 -53.07 40.69 58.33
N ALA A 461 -52.07 41.58 58.17
CA ALA A 461 -51.61 42.52 59.20
C ALA A 461 -52.03 43.98 58.92
N THR A 462 -52.89 44.21 57.92
CA THR A 462 -53.51 45.51 57.58
C THR A 462 -55.00 45.38 57.77
#